data_AF-A0A918SHC8-F1
#
_entry.id   AF-A0A918SHC8-F1
#
_cell.length_a   1.000
_cell.length_b   1.000
_cell.length_c   1.000
_cell.angle_alpha   90.00
_cell.angle_beta   90.00
_cell.angle_gamma   90.00
#
_symmetry.space_group_name_H-M   'P 1'
#
loop_
_entity.id
_entity.type
_entity.pdbx_description
1 polymer ?
#
loop_
_entity_poly.entity_id
_entity_poly.type
_entity_poly.pdbx_seq_one_letter_code
_entity_poly.pdbx_strand_id
1 'polypeptide(L)'
;MKVTTIQSGDSKIEFFNSIFGKETVKVNEEIVSEKRSLSGTEHFFKIKDSDSEVNCRLVTGMGRYGLAIDFYKDNKPVIQSYKSGGFIIPFLTAFLGVLIYNLMTDYLF
;
A
#
# COMPACT_ATOMS: atom_id res chain seq x y z
N MET A 1 -11.73 -4.28 2.30
CA MET A 1 -12.06 -3.49 3.51
C MET A 1 -11.60 -2.06 3.31
N LYS A 2 -12.25 -1.08 3.95
CA LYS A 2 -11.76 0.30 3.93
C LYS A 2 -10.50 0.39 4.79
N VAL A 3 -9.45 1.00 4.27
CA VAL A 3 -8.17 1.16 4.95
C VAL A 3 -8.00 2.58 5.46
N THR A 4 -8.26 3.58 4.62
CA THR A 4 -8.12 4.98 5.01
C THR A 4 -9.08 5.89 4.24
N THR A 5 -9.27 7.09 4.77
CA THR A 5 -10.01 8.19 4.15
C THR A 5 -9.15 9.45 4.20
N ILE A 6 -9.02 10.13 3.07
CA ILE A 6 -8.27 11.39 2.93
C ILE A 6 -9.28 12.47 2.51
N GLN A 7 -9.34 13.57 3.25
CA GLN A 7 -10.11 14.75 2.88
C GLN A 7 -9.20 15.74 2.15
N SER A 8 -9.60 16.19 0.96
CA SER A 8 -8.89 17.21 0.20
C SER A 8 -9.89 18.17 -0.43
N GLY A 9 -10.06 19.35 0.19
CA GLY A 9 -11.13 20.28 -0.18
C GLY A 9 -12.49 19.63 0.06
N ASP A 10 -13.36 19.69 -0.94
CA ASP A 10 -14.69 19.05 -0.91
C ASP A 10 -14.66 17.58 -1.37
N SER A 11 -13.49 17.08 -1.79
CA SER A 11 -13.34 15.71 -2.27
C SER A 11 -12.96 14.75 -1.15
N LYS A 12 -13.80 13.73 -0.94
CA LYS A 12 -13.56 12.61 -0.04
C LYS A 12 -12.94 11.45 -0.80
N ILE A 13 -11.68 11.15 -0.51
CA ILE A 13 -10.93 10.06 -1.14
C ILE A 13 -10.92 8.87 -0.17
N GLU A 14 -11.35 7.70 -0.61
CA GLU A 14 -11.36 6.48 0.19
C GLU A 14 -10.53 5.39 -0.47
N PHE A 15 -9.61 4.81 0.30
CA PHE A 15 -8.80 3.69 -0.15
C PHE A 15 -9.26 2.39 0.50
N PHE A 16 -9.42 1.37 -0.32
CA PHE A 16 -9.83 0.03 0.08
C PHE A 16 -8.78 -0.96 -0.39
N ASN A 17 -8.50 -1.97 0.43
CA ASN A 17 -7.64 -3.09 0.08
C ASN A 17 -8.35 -4.39 0.53
N SER A 18 -8.20 -5.48 -0.21
CA SER A 18 -8.68 -6.81 0.19
C SER A 18 -7.51 -7.70 0.60
N ILE A 19 -7.77 -8.75 1.39
CA ILE A 19 -6.74 -9.73 1.79
C ILE A 19 -6.00 -10.31 0.57
N PHE A 20 -6.65 -10.39 -0.59
CA PHE A 20 -6.05 -10.85 -1.86
C PHE A 20 -5.45 -9.73 -2.72
N GLY A 21 -5.18 -8.56 -2.13
CA GLY A 21 -4.51 -7.45 -2.79
C GLY A 21 -5.38 -6.66 -3.78
N LYS A 22 -6.71 -6.75 -3.70
CA LYS A 22 -7.58 -5.90 -4.53
C LYS A 22 -7.62 -4.50 -3.94
N GLU A 23 -6.97 -3.55 -4.59
CA GLU A 23 -6.88 -2.15 -4.22
C GLU A 23 -7.90 -1.33 -5.01
N THR A 24 -8.71 -0.52 -4.31
CA THR A 24 -9.74 0.33 -4.92
C THR A 24 -9.66 1.73 -4.33
N VAL A 25 -9.61 2.75 -5.19
CA VAL A 25 -9.72 4.16 -4.81
C VAL A 25 -11.10 4.66 -5.20
N LYS A 26 -11.79 5.28 -4.25
CA LYS A 26 -13.02 6.03 -4.49
C LYS A 26 -12.82 7.51 -4.25
N VAL A 27 -13.46 8.35 -5.06
CA VAL A 27 -13.58 9.79 -4.84
C VAL A 27 -15.06 10.11 -4.82
N ASN A 28 -15.57 10.67 -3.71
CA ASN A 28 -16.99 10.98 -3.55
C ASN A 28 -17.89 9.79 -3.93
N GLU A 29 -17.56 8.61 -3.39
CA GLU A 29 -18.25 7.32 -3.62
C GLU A 29 -18.07 6.67 -5.00
N GLU A 30 -17.57 7.40 -6.00
CA GLU A 30 -17.25 6.90 -7.33
C GLU A 30 -15.90 6.18 -7.36
N ILE A 31 -15.83 5.00 -8.01
CA ILE A 31 -14.58 4.27 -8.17
C ILE A 31 -13.75 4.91 -9.30
N VAL A 32 -12.63 5.53 -8.94
CA VAL A 32 -11.73 6.19 -9.90
C VAL A 32 -10.52 5.33 -10.26
N SER A 33 -10.23 4.29 -9.46
CA SER A 33 -9.11 3.38 -9.75
C SER A 33 -9.31 2.04 -9.07
N GLU A 34 -8.98 0.95 -9.76
CA GLU A 34 -9.00 -0.40 -9.22
C GLU A 34 -7.82 -1.20 -9.78
N LYS A 35 -7.04 -1.82 -8.90
CA LYS A 35 -5.83 -2.60 -9.24
C LYS A 35 -5.71 -3.82 -8.34
N ARG A 36 -4.92 -4.80 -8.76
CA ARG A 36 -4.47 -5.89 -7.88
C ARG A 36 -2.98 -5.74 -7.61
N SER A 37 -2.60 -5.67 -6.34
CA SER A 37 -1.21 -5.70 -5.90
C SER A 37 -1.06 -6.32 -4.51
N LEU A 38 0.02 -7.08 -4.31
CA LEU A 38 0.40 -7.66 -3.01
C LEU A 38 1.50 -6.85 -2.31
N SER A 39 2.33 -6.14 -3.07
CA SER A 39 3.47 -5.37 -2.56
C SER A 39 3.28 -3.85 -2.65
N GLY A 40 2.15 -3.40 -3.21
CA GLY A 40 1.83 -2.00 -3.47
C GLY A 40 1.83 -1.63 -4.95
N THR A 41 1.24 -0.50 -5.28
CA THR A 41 1.10 0.03 -6.64
C THR A 41 0.87 1.55 -6.60
N GLU A 42 0.74 2.17 -7.76
CA GLU A 42 0.39 3.58 -7.86
C GLU A 42 -1.01 3.71 -8.47
N HIS A 43 -1.90 4.44 -7.81
CA HIS A 43 -3.19 4.85 -8.32
C HIS A 43 -3.13 6.30 -8.75
N PHE A 44 -3.39 6.55 -10.03
CA PHE A 44 -3.50 7.89 -10.60
C PHE A 44 -4.96 8.19 -10.84
N PHE A 45 -5.41 9.36 -10.42
CA PHE A 45 -6.79 9.83 -10.58
C PHE A 45 -6.81 11.34 -10.47
N LYS A 46 -7.96 11.96 -10.74
CA LYS A 46 -8.15 13.39 -10.55
C LYS A 46 -9.23 13.65 -9.53
N ILE A 47 -9.14 14.80 -8.87
CA ILE A 47 -10.20 15.32 -8.00
C ILE A 47 -10.58 16.73 -8.46
N LYS A 48 -11.82 17.12 -8.19
CA LYS A 48 -12.25 18.52 -8.37
C LYS A 48 -11.88 19.30 -7.11
N ASP A 49 -11.11 20.36 -7.29
CA ASP A 49 -10.75 21.29 -6.23
C ASP A 49 -11.14 22.70 -6.64
N SER A 50 -12.18 23.22 -5.99
CA SER A 50 -12.89 24.44 -6.42
C SER A 50 -13.31 24.35 -7.90
N ASP A 51 -12.65 25.10 -8.78
CA ASP A 51 -12.94 25.18 -10.22
C ASP A 51 -11.90 24.48 -11.11
N SER A 52 -10.94 23.78 -10.51
CA SER A 52 -9.85 23.11 -11.24
C SER A 52 -9.81 21.61 -10.98
N GLU A 53 -9.46 20.86 -12.01
CA GLU A 53 -9.06 19.45 -11.83
C GLU A 53 -7.62 19.38 -11.35
N VAL A 54 -7.41 18.61 -10.30
CA VAL A 54 -6.09 18.39 -9.72
C VAL A 54 -5.66 16.95 -9.91
N ASN A 55 -4.41 16.73 -10.30
CA ASN A 55 -3.87 15.39 -10.48
C ASN A 55 -3.46 14.80 -9.13
N CYS A 56 -4.00 13.63 -8.82
CA CYS A 56 -3.73 12.91 -7.60
C CYS A 56 -3.00 11.61 -7.88
N ARG A 57 -2.07 11.28 -6.99
CA ARG A 57 -1.39 9.99 -6.97
C ARG A 57 -1.41 9.43 -5.56
N LEU A 58 -1.99 8.24 -5.42
CA LEU A 58 -1.95 7.45 -4.18
C LEU A 58 -1.01 6.27 -4.42
N VAL A 59 0.08 6.22 -3.66
CA VAL A 59 1.10 5.17 -3.77
C VAL A 59 0.96 4.24 -2.57
N THR A 60 0.73 2.97 -2.83
CA THR A 60 0.75 1.92 -1.83
C THR A 60 2.07 1.17 -1.88
N GLY A 61 2.49 0.65 -0.73
CA GLY A 61 3.72 -0.12 -0.59
C GLY A 61 3.75 -0.91 0.71
N MET A 62 4.77 -1.73 0.89
CA MET A 62 5.01 -2.40 2.17
C MET A 62 6.02 -1.60 3.00
N GLY A 63 5.58 -1.12 4.16
CA GLY A 63 6.42 -0.56 5.23
C GLY A 63 6.69 -1.57 6.34
N ARG A 64 7.39 -1.13 7.39
CA ARG A 64 7.79 -1.98 8.53
C ARG A 64 6.63 -2.73 9.19
N TYR A 65 5.50 -2.06 9.30
CA TYR A 65 4.34 -2.50 10.06
C TYR A 65 3.16 -2.89 9.15
N GLY A 66 3.42 -3.11 7.85
CA GLY A 66 2.41 -3.46 6.87
C GLY A 66 2.25 -2.39 5.80
N LEU A 67 1.01 -2.20 5.32
CA LEU A 67 0.69 -1.30 4.22
C LEU A 67 1.09 0.16 4.55
N ALA A 68 1.94 0.73 3.71
CA ALA A 68 2.30 2.13 3.68
C ALA A 68 1.52 2.83 2.55
N ILE A 69 1.05 4.06 2.81
CA ILE A 69 0.29 4.87 1.85
C ILE A 69 0.91 6.26 1.78
N ASP A 70 1.31 6.67 0.59
CA ASP A 70 1.67 8.05 0.29
C ASP A 70 0.58 8.67 -0.58
N PHE A 71 0.33 9.96 -0.40
CA PHE A 71 -0.64 10.71 -1.19
C PHE A 71 0.00 12.00 -1.72
N TYR A 72 -0.14 12.23 -3.02
CA TYR A 72 0.39 13.38 -3.72
C TYR A 72 -0.73 14.12 -4.44
N LYS A 73 -0.60 15.44 -4.48
CA LYS A 73 -1.47 16.38 -5.18
C LYS A 73 -0.60 17.28 -6.05
N ASP A 74 -0.80 17.25 -7.37
CA ASP A 74 0.08 17.90 -8.37
C ASP A 74 1.56 17.63 -8.12
N ASN A 75 1.90 16.34 -7.93
CA ASN A 75 3.25 15.86 -7.59
C ASN A 75 3.83 16.37 -6.27
N LYS A 76 3.11 17.16 -5.49
CA LYS A 76 3.52 17.58 -4.15
C LYS A 76 3.02 16.57 -3.12
N PRO A 77 3.89 16.06 -2.23
CA PRO A 77 3.46 15.12 -1.21
C PRO A 77 2.58 15.82 -0.17
N VAL A 78 1.42 15.23 0.11
CA VAL A 78 0.49 15.64 1.17
C VAL A 78 0.59 14.69 2.36
N ILE A 79 0.71 13.39 2.08
CA ILE A 79 0.95 12.34 3.08
C ILE A 79 2.17 11.55 2.63
N GLN A 80 3.12 11.36 3.54
CA GLN A 80 4.28 10.50 3.33
C GLN A 80 4.38 9.50 4.48
N SER A 81 4.39 8.22 4.15
CA SER A 81 4.62 7.15 5.08
C SER A 81 6.11 6.98 5.37
N TYR A 82 6.44 6.63 6.62
CA TYR A 82 7.80 6.26 6.98
C TYR A 82 8.16 4.89 6.36
N LYS A 83 8.98 4.92 5.32
CA LYS A 83 9.49 3.70 4.66
C LYS A 83 10.79 3.28 5.36
N SER A 84 10.69 2.45 6.40
CA SER A 84 11.89 1.77 6.92
C SER A 84 12.23 0.59 6.02
N GLY A 85 13.50 0.42 5.68
CA GLY A 85 13.97 -0.56 4.70
C GLY A 85 13.47 -1.99 4.88
N GLY A 86 13.15 -2.61 3.74
CA GLY A 86 13.22 -4.04 3.44
C GLY A 86 12.45 -5.00 4.34
N PHE A 87 11.46 -5.67 3.76
CA PHE A 87 10.78 -6.86 4.31
C PHE A 87 11.72 -8.10 4.31
N ILE A 88 12.91 -8.00 4.94
CA ILE A 88 13.97 -9.03 4.93
C ILE A 88 13.68 -10.15 5.96
N ILE A 89 12.90 -9.82 7.00
CA ILE A 89 12.63 -10.70 8.15
C ILE A 89 12.00 -12.04 7.75
N PRO A 90 10.94 -12.13 6.89
CA PRO A 90 10.36 -13.43 6.55
C PRO A 90 11.30 -14.33 5.73
N PHE A 91 12.17 -13.74 4.90
CA PHE A 91 13.18 -14.51 4.16
C PHE A 91 14.25 -15.08 5.10
N LEU A 92 14.69 -14.31 6.10
CA LEU A 92 15.62 -14.79 7.12
C LEU A 92 15.00 -15.90 7.97
N THR A 93 13.72 -15.79 8.35
CA THR A 93 13.04 -16.83 9.16
C THR A 93 12.81 -18.12 8.36
N ALA A 94 12.42 -18.02 7.08
CA ALA A 94 12.25 -19.20 6.23
C ALA A 94 13.58 -19.91 6.00
N PHE A 95 14.65 -19.14 5.72
CA PHE A 95 16.00 -19.68 5.57
C PHE A 95 16.50 -20.36 6.86
N LEU A 96 16.31 -19.73 8.03
CA LEU A 96 16.66 -20.34 9.32
C LEU A 96 15.87 -21.63 9.56
N GLY A 97 14.58 -21.64 9.24
CA GLY A 97 13.72 -22.83 9.41
C GLY A 97 14.22 -24.02 8.58
N VAL A 98 14.60 -23.79 7.32
CA VAL A 98 15.21 -24.82 6.46
C VAL A 98 16.56 -25.28 7.01
N LEU A 99 17.39 -24.35 7.49
CA LEU A 99 18.71 -24.69 8.03
C LEU A 99 18.61 -25.54 9.31
N ILE A 100 17.71 -25.19 10.22
CA ILE A 100 17.43 -25.96 11.45
C ILE A 100 16.86 -27.33 11.09
N TYR A 101 15.93 -27.41 10.14
CA TYR A 101 15.38 -28.69 9.68
C TYR A 101 16.49 -29.64 9.19
N ASN A 102 17.39 -29.16 8.32
CA ASN A 102 18.49 -29.97 7.80
C ASN A 102 19.47 -30.40 8.92
N LEU A 103 19.82 -29.48 9.84
CA LEU A 103 20.66 -29.82 10.99
C LEU A 103 20.02 -30.89 11.89
N MET A 104 18.71 -30.83 12.10
CA MET A 104 17.99 -31.83 12.89
C MET A 104 17.95 -33.19 12.19
N THR A 105 17.75 -33.23 10.87
CA THR A 105 17.75 -34.49 10.11
C THR A 105 19.12 -35.16 10.12
N ASP A 106 20.20 -34.38 10.03
CA ASP A 106 21.58 -34.92 10.05
C ASP A 106 22.03 -35.41 11.44
N TYR A 107 21.34 -35.01 12.51
CA TYR A 107 21.66 -35.41 13.89
C TYR A 107 20.76 -36.52 14.44
N LEU A 108 19.58 -36.71 13.85
CA LEU A 108 18.58 -37.69 14.30
C LEU A 108 18.58 -39.00 13.47
N PHE A 109 19.33 -39.04 12.36
CA PHE A 109 19.54 -40.21 11.49
C PHE A 109 21.03 -40.39 11.21
#